data_AF-A0A1F9XMP1-F1
#
_entry.id   AF-A0A1F9XMP1-F1
#
_cell.length_a   1.000
_cell.length_b   1.000
_cell.length_c   1.000
_cell.angle_alpha   90.00
_cell.angle_beta   90.00
_cell.angle_gamma   90.00
#
_symmetry.space_group_name_H-M   'P 1'
#
loop_
_entity.id
_entity.type
_entity.pdbx_description
1 polymer ?
#
loop_
_entity_poly.entity_id
_entity_poly.type
_entity_poly.pdbx_seq_one_letter_code
_entity_poly.pdbx_strand_id
1 'polypeptide(L)'
;MTSAGPAAPVPTLAQTIPEPSASSSAVVPPEPVAARTTAASYDPGRLQPPPGIESQRVWVHNVAGGEILGSRDGGVTWVKLGRVMSPISGGVWRPTIDGGVLAFNFLRGDSQTFATAVNAIHLRFSDPAGYQLPEDPEAPLVAPHAVSLMPKKSSTSSGSDTDMTRVALTDIPPGTSLFGPEWSPKVGSKVLMGDGVTFKPIPYDYGPDNKVLERSHILIITERMNPEIESLEFENHAGGKVTLKRAGEDPFQAAKVVQPVSGIGRFEGSEFIPKMGTVRANHPGVFCIGTTDVNLDTEITHPIPAELINELRGGFQILPSHHYRDRSMNSGGDHPYVYLVVGPIQDPPHLKRYDMGIDGAYPLFFQGVRAGTGVTSFKFKGDERWYDISDALALGKFKSSDGKVLKHLRGYVKDALAEVTHIRFENLTH
;
A
#
# COMPACT_ATOMS: atom_id res chain seq x y z
N MET A 1 -33.86 59.32 -27.56
CA MET A 1 -33.59 60.71 -27.13
C MET A 1 -33.38 60.64 -25.62
N THR A 2 -32.12 60.63 -25.13
CA THR A 2 -31.32 61.82 -24.73
C THR A 2 -31.92 62.58 -23.54
N SER A 3 -31.21 63.01 -22.50
CA SER A 3 -29.83 62.77 -22.00
C SER A 3 -29.58 63.63 -20.74
N ALA A 4 -28.51 63.33 -19.97
CA ALA A 4 -27.81 64.22 -19.03
C ALA A 4 -28.42 64.51 -17.62
N GLY A 5 -27.52 64.64 -16.63
CA GLY A 5 -27.78 65.11 -15.25
C GLY A 5 -27.73 66.65 -15.13
N PRO A 6 -27.47 67.25 -13.93
CA PRO A 6 -26.11 67.18 -13.34
C PRO A 6 -25.97 67.35 -11.79
N ALA A 7 -24.71 67.24 -11.33
CA ALA A 7 -23.96 67.96 -10.26
C ALA A 7 -24.59 68.47 -8.92
N ALA A 8 -23.77 68.39 -7.86
CA ALA A 8 -23.98 68.92 -6.50
C ALA A 8 -23.58 70.40 -6.33
N PRO A 9 -23.81 70.99 -5.13
CA PRO A 9 -22.66 71.58 -4.41
C PRO A 9 -22.64 71.39 -2.87
N VAL A 10 -21.49 71.72 -2.27
CA VAL A 10 -21.12 71.66 -0.83
C VAL A 10 -21.09 73.07 -0.22
N PRO A 11 -21.51 73.27 1.04
CA PRO A 11 -20.64 73.77 2.13
C PRO A 11 -20.99 73.09 3.51
N THR A 12 -20.40 73.36 4.70
CA THR A 12 -19.46 74.39 5.20
C THR A 12 -18.59 73.83 6.37
N LEU A 13 -17.75 74.67 6.98
CA LEU A 13 -16.89 74.44 8.16
C LEU A 13 -17.60 74.27 9.53
N ALA A 14 -16.93 73.57 10.46
CA ALA A 14 -16.69 74.02 11.85
C ALA A 14 -15.46 73.28 12.46
N GLN A 15 -14.70 73.91 13.37
CA GLN A 15 -13.46 73.35 13.95
C GLN A 15 -13.25 73.79 15.41
N THR A 16 -12.66 72.92 16.24
CA THR A 16 -12.10 73.16 17.61
C THR A 16 -13.14 73.44 18.74
N ILE A 17 -12.90 73.25 20.05
CA ILE A 17 -11.69 73.05 20.89
C ILE A 17 -11.97 71.94 22.00
N PRO A 18 -11.22 71.76 23.13
CA PRO A 18 -10.35 70.60 23.41
C PRO A 18 -10.80 69.60 24.51
N GLU A 19 -9.95 68.60 24.76
CA GLU A 19 -9.98 67.63 25.89
C GLU A 19 -9.94 68.26 27.30
N PRO A 20 -10.30 67.46 28.32
CA PRO A 20 -9.37 67.28 29.43
C PRO A 20 -9.08 65.80 29.74
N SER A 21 -7.86 65.55 30.20
CA SER A 21 -7.34 64.23 30.60
C SER A 21 -7.89 63.76 31.95
N ALA A 22 -8.12 62.44 32.07
CA ALA A 22 -8.21 61.75 33.35
C ALA A 22 -7.70 60.31 33.21
N SER A 23 -6.78 59.91 34.09
CA SER A 23 -6.25 58.55 34.14
C SER A 23 -7.25 57.58 34.77
N SER A 24 -7.33 56.36 34.23
CA SER A 24 -7.77 55.21 35.01
C SER A 24 -7.02 53.94 34.59
N SER A 25 -6.71 53.12 35.58
CA SER A 25 -5.94 51.89 35.44
C SER A 25 -6.74 50.79 34.73
N ALA A 26 -6.31 50.38 33.54
CA ALA A 26 -6.88 49.23 32.85
C ALA A 26 -6.45 47.93 33.55
N VAL A 27 -7.41 47.24 34.16
CA VAL A 27 -7.26 45.82 34.50
C VAL A 27 -7.19 45.04 33.19
N VAL A 28 -6.07 44.37 32.94
CA VAL A 28 -5.92 43.50 31.77
C VAL A 28 -6.84 42.28 31.97
N PRO A 29 -7.86 42.07 31.12
CA PRO A 29 -8.60 40.81 31.14
C PRO A 29 -7.65 39.69 30.70
N PRO A 30 -7.71 38.49 31.31
CA PRO A 30 -6.89 37.37 30.85
C PRO A 30 -7.21 37.07 29.38
N GLU A 31 -6.17 36.85 28.57
CA GLU A 31 -6.35 36.48 27.18
C GLU A 31 -7.27 35.24 27.07
N PRO A 32 -8.25 35.22 26.16
CA PRO A 32 -8.97 34.00 25.87
C PRO A 32 -7.99 32.99 25.29
N VAL A 33 -7.61 31.98 26.09
CA VAL A 33 -6.79 30.85 25.63
C VAL A 33 -7.55 30.17 24.49
N ALA A 34 -7.15 30.51 23.27
CA ALA A 34 -7.78 30.01 22.07
C ALA A 34 -7.47 28.51 21.94
N ALA A 35 -8.43 27.67 22.35
CA ALA A 35 -8.43 26.24 22.08
C ALA A 35 -8.59 26.00 20.56
N ARG A 36 -7.52 26.25 19.79
CA ARG A 36 -7.40 25.86 18.39
C ARG A 36 -7.05 24.38 18.27
N THR A 37 -7.94 23.52 18.77
CA THR A 37 -8.13 22.21 18.15
C THR A 37 -8.93 22.43 16.87
N THR A 38 -8.25 22.83 15.80
CA THR A 38 -8.80 22.71 14.45
C THR A 38 -9.00 21.23 14.18
N ALA A 39 -10.25 20.76 14.27
CA ALA A 39 -10.62 19.44 13.78
C ALA A 39 -10.21 19.39 12.30
N ALA A 40 -9.25 18.52 11.96
CA ALA A 40 -8.79 18.35 10.60
C ALA A 40 -10.00 17.91 9.75
N SER A 41 -10.49 18.81 8.90
CA SER A 41 -11.63 18.53 8.03
C SER A 41 -11.26 17.43 7.05
N TYR A 42 -12.10 16.40 6.96
CA TYR A 42 -11.97 15.36 5.95
C TYR A 42 -12.00 15.99 4.55
N ASP A 43 -10.93 15.79 3.80
CA ASP A 43 -10.79 16.24 2.42
C ASP A 43 -10.49 15.02 1.52
N PRO A 44 -11.49 14.49 0.80
CA PRO A 44 -11.29 13.36 -0.11
C PRO A 44 -10.37 13.70 -1.30
N GLY A 45 -10.15 14.99 -1.61
CA GLY A 45 -9.16 15.42 -2.60
C GLY A 45 -7.73 15.07 -2.19
N ARG A 46 -7.42 15.10 -0.88
CA ARG A 46 -6.10 14.70 -0.35
C ARG A 46 -5.86 13.19 -0.36
N LEU A 47 -6.86 12.36 -0.69
CA LEU A 47 -6.74 10.91 -0.88
C LEU A 47 -6.50 10.51 -2.34
N GLN A 48 -6.45 11.48 -3.27
CA GLN A 48 -5.93 11.22 -4.61
C GLN A 48 -4.39 11.13 -4.57
N PRO A 49 -3.77 10.28 -5.43
CA PRO A 49 -2.33 10.31 -5.61
C PRO A 49 -1.92 11.70 -6.13
N PRO A 50 -0.92 12.37 -5.53
CA PRO A 50 -0.40 13.62 -6.07
C PRO A 50 0.40 13.34 -7.36
N PRO A 51 0.78 14.36 -8.14
CA PRO A 51 1.53 14.17 -9.38
C PRO A 51 2.79 13.31 -9.18
N GLY A 52 2.88 12.24 -9.99
CA GLY A 52 4.04 11.36 -10.04
C GLY A 52 5.14 11.92 -10.93
N ILE A 53 6.39 11.78 -10.48
CA ILE A 53 7.59 11.94 -11.31
C ILE A 53 8.15 10.54 -11.55
N GLU A 54 8.52 10.20 -12.79
CA GLU A 54 9.16 8.92 -13.08
C GLU A 54 10.41 8.74 -12.20
N SER A 55 10.50 7.61 -11.49
CA SER A 55 11.60 7.32 -10.56
C SER A 55 12.45 6.12 -10.98
N GLN A 56 11.84 5.17 -11.68
CA GLN A 56 12.53 4.02 -12.24
C GLN A 56 11.75 3.36 -13.39
N ARG A 57 12.50 2.64 -14.24
CA ARG A 57 11.98 1.65 -15.18
C ARG A 57 12.57 0.28 -14.85
N VAL A 58 11.78 -0.77 -15.03
CA VAL A 58 12.25 -2.16 -15.08
C VAL A 58 11.86 -2.73 -16.44
N TRP A 59 12.85 -3.24 -17.17
CA TRP A 59 12.67 -3.89 -18.47
C TRP A 59 12.93 -5.39 -18.34
N VAL A 60 12.04 -6.20 -18.88
CA VAL A 60 12.09 -7.66 -18.84
C VAL A 60 12.00 -8.19 -20.27
N HIS A 61 13.04 -8.87 -20.73
CA HIS A 61 13.00 -9.64 -21.98
C HIS A 61 12.43 -11.04 -21.68
N ASN A 62 11.19 -11.30 -22.09
CA ASN A 62 10.47 -12.54 -21.77
C ASN A 62 10.89 -13.73 -22.65
N VAL A 63 12.16 -14.15 -22.49
CA VAL A 63 12.74 -15.38 -23.06
C VAL A 63 13.59 -16.08 -22.02
N ALA A 64 13.81 -17.39 -22.16
CA ALA A 64 14.78 -18.10 -21.30
C ALA A 64 16.19 -17.49 -21.49
N GLY A 65 16.81 -17.08 -20.38
CA GLY A 65 18.08 -16.35 -20.35
C GLY A 65 17.98 -14.84 -20.65
N GLY A 66 16.78 -14.33 -20.97
CA GLY A 66 16.53 -12.92 -21.25
C GLY A 66 16.81 -12.04 -20.05
N GLU A 67 17.35 -10.85 -20.26
CA GLU A 67 17.80 -9.99 -19.16
C GLU A 67 16.65 -9.22 -18.51
N ILE A 68 16.81 -8.96 -17.21
CA ILE A 68 15.99 -8.06 -16.42
C ILE A 68 16.88 -6.88 -16.06
N LEU A 69 16.50 -5.69 -16.50
CA LEU A 69 17.30 -4.47 -16.41
C LEU A 69 16.52 -3.37 -15.67
N GLY A 70 17.23 -2.53 -14.93
CA GLY A 70 16.69 -1.37 -14.22
C GLY A 70 17.30 -0.07 -14.72
N SER A 71 16.51 1.00 -14.80
CA SER A 71 16.97 2.36 -15.11
C SER A 71 16.35 3.36 -14.13
N ARG A 72 17.09 4.42 -13.77
CA ARG A 72 16.61 5.56 -12.93
C ARG A 72 16.64 6.90 -13.67
N ASP A 73 16.88 6.88 -14.99
CA ASP A 73 17.15 8.06 -15.82
C ASP A 73 16.34 8.06 -17.13
N GLY A 74 15.15 7.46 -17.13
CA GLY A 74 14.28 7.39 -18.30
C GLY A 74 14.69 6.34 -19.34
N GLY A 75 15.59 5.43 -19.00
CA GLY A 75 16.13 4.41 -19.90
C GLY A 75 17.38 4.83 -20.68
N VAL A 76 18.10 5.87 -20.22
CA VAL A 76 19.38 6.30 -20.80
C VAL A 76 20.51 5.36 -20.39
N THR A 77 20.54 4.95 -19.11
CA THR A 77 21.42 3.90 -18.60
C THR A 77 20.62 2.76 -18.00
N TRP A 78 21.17 1.54 -18.10
CA TRP A 78 20.55 0.32 -17.63
C TRP A 78 21.54 -0.47 -16.78
N VAL A 79 21.13 -0.83 -15.56
CA VAL A 79 21.84 -1.77 -14.69
C VAL A 79 21.17 -3.13 -14.76
N LYS A 80 21.96 -4.19 -14.65
CA LYS A 80 21.42 -5.56 -14.66
C LYS A 80 20.88 -5.95 -13.29
N LEU A 81 19.63 -6.37 -13.25
CA LEU A 81 18.95 -6.85 -12.05
C LEU A 81 18.97 -8.38 -11.95
N GLY A 82 18.88 -9.06 -13.10
CA GLY A 82 18.87 -10.53 -13.19
C GLY A 82 18.52 -11.01 -14.60
N ARG A 83 17.91 -12.19 -14.68
CA ARG A 83 17.44 -12.85 -15.89
C ARG A 83 16.14 -13.63 -15.66
N VAL A 84 15.38 -13.79 -16.74
CA VAL A 84 14.27 -14.74 -16.85
C VAL A 84 14.85 -16.16 -17.03
N MET A 85 14.51 -17.06 -16.12
CA MET A 85 14.85 -18.49 -16.18
C MET A 85 13.81 -19.29 -16.96
N SER A 86 12.52 -19.03 -16.69
CA SER A 86 11.39 -19.59 -17.44
C SER A 86 10.51 -18.43 -17.89
N PRO A 87 10.29 -18.22 -19.20
CA PRO A 87 9.45 -17.14 -19.68
C PRO A 87 7.96 -17.47 -19.52
N ILE A 88 7.15 -16.41 -19.47
CA ILE A 88 5.70 -16.51 -19.66
C ILE A 88 5.46 -17.04 -21.08
N SER A 89 4.69 -18.13 -21.19
CA SER A 89 4.49 -18.92 -22.42
C SER A 89 3.02 -19.02 -22.85
N GLY A 90 2.10 -18.39 -22.12
CA GLY A 90 0.67 -18.33 -22.46
C GLY A 90 -0.17 -18.95 -21.35
N GLY A 91 -1.13 -19.82 -21.71
CA GLY A 91 -1.99 -20.54 -20.78
C GLY A 91 -3.47 -20.22 -20.95
N VAL A 92 -4.34 -21.17 -20.60
CA VAL A 92 -5.81 -20.96 -20.62
C VAL A 92 -6.14 -19.96 -19.51
N TRP A 93 -6.46 -18.70 -19.86
CA TRP A 93 -6.88 -17.67 -18.89
C TRP A 93 -8.12 -18.11 -18.12
N ARG A 94 -7.86 -18.78 -16.99
CA ARG A 94 -8.87 -19.06 -15.98
C ARG A 94 -8.89 -17.89 -15.01
N PRO A 95 -10.08 -17.38 -14.66
CA PRO A 95 -10.26 -16.53 -13.49
C PRO A 95 -9.69 -17.27 -12.27
N THR A 96 -8.58 -16.78 -11.71
CA THR A 96 -8.05 -17.29 -10.45
C THR A 96 -8.94 -16.78 -9.33
N ILE A 97 -9.78 -17.68 -8.81
CA ILE A 97 -10.80 -17.38 -7.79
C ILE A 97 -10.22 -17.24 -6.37
N ASP A 98 -8.91 -17.44 -6.21
CA ASP A 98 -8.21 -17.32 -4.94
C ASP A 98 -8.39 -15.92 -4.35
N GLY A 99 -8.75 -15.84 -3.07
CA GLY A 99 -9.39 -14.65 -2.52
C GLY A 99 -8.57 -13.35 -2.60
N GLY A 100 -7.25 -13.46 -2.46
CA GLY A 100 -6.34 -12.31 -2.60
C GLY A 100 -6.25 -11.77 -4.04
N VAL A 101 -6.54 -12.60 -5.05
CA VAL A 101 -6.63 -12.13 -6.43
C VAL A 101 -7.75 -11.11 -6.54
N LEU A 102 -8.94 -11.43 -6.02
CA LEU A 102 -10.19 -10.68 -6.22
C LEU A 102 -10.15 -9.21 -5.79
N ALA A 103 -9.19 -8.80 -4.95
CA ALA A 103 -8.91 -7.39 -4.69
C ALA A 103 -8.51 -6.58 -5.94
N PHE A 104 -8.06 -7.23 -7.03
CA PHE A 104 -7.70 -6.57 -8.29
C PHE A 104 -8.82 -5.65 -8.83
N ASN A 105 -10.09 -5.98 -8.58
CA ASN A 105 -11.24 -5.20 -9.06
C ASN A 105 -11.24 -3.77 -8.50
N PHE A 106 -10.58 -3.55 -7.36
CA PHE A 106 -10.51 -2.23 -6.73
C PHE A 106 -9.50 -1.31 -7.43
N LEU A 107 -8.65 -1.88 -8.28
CA LEU A 107 -7.71 -1.13 -9.10
C LEU A 107 -8.39 -0.63 -10.39
N ARG A 108 -8.49 0.70 -10.51
CA ARG A 108 -8.99 1.34 -11.72
C ARG A 108 -7.87 1.52 -12.75
N GLY A 109 -8.18 1.26 -14.02
CA GLY A 109 -7.29 1.47 -15.15
C GLY A 109 -6.55 0.22 -15.61
N ASP A 110 -5.97 0.30 -16.80
CA ASP A 110 -5.36 -0.84 -17.47
C ASP A 110 -3.84 -0.81 -17.40
N SER A 111 -3.22 -1.95 -17.70
CA SER A 111 -1.80 -2.05 -18.01
C SER A 111 -0.92 -1.55 -16.86
N GLN A 112 -1.02 -2.24 -15.72
CA GLN A 112 -0.39 -1.80 -14.47
C GLN A 112 -0.06 -2.95 -13.51
N THR A 113 0.88 -2.71 -12.61
CA THR A 113 1.18 -3.61 -11.47
C THR A 113 0.03 -3.55 -10.49
N PHE A 114 -0.67 -4.66 -10.25
CA PHE A 114 -1.80 -4.71 -9.31
C PHE A 114 -1.45 -5.33 -7.96
N ALA A 115 -0.34 -6.05 -7.85
CA ALA A 115 0.18 -6.53 -6.58
C ALA A 115 1.70 -6.60 -6.63
N THR A 116 2.35 -6.24 -5.53
CA THR A 116 3.79 -6.35 -5.34
C THR A 116 4.10 -6.98 -3.99
N ALA A 117 5.09 -7.85 -3.93
CA ALA A 117 5.53 -8.53 -2.72
C ALA A 117 7.01 -8.89 -2.81
N VAL A 118 7.63 -9.18 -1.66
CA VAL A 118 9.02 -9.63 -1.58
C VAL A 118 9.27 -11.00 -2.23
N ASN A 119 8.22 -11.68 -2.72
CA ASN A 119 8.30 -12.99 -3.36
C ASN A 119 7.51 -13.11 -4.69
N ALA A 120 6.85 -12.05 -5.15
CA ALA A 120 6.10 -12.02 -6.41
C ALA A 120 5.73 -10.58 -6.83
N ILE A 121 5.63 -10.32 -8.13
CA ILE A 121 4.99 -9.12 -8.70
C ILE A 121 3.93 -9.59 -9.68
N HIS A 122 2.73 -9.01 -9.61
CA HIS A 122 1.63 -9.36 -10.49
C HIS A 122 1.22 -8.16 -11.36
N LEU A 123 1.16 -8.39 -12.67
CA LEU A 123 0.91 -7.40 -13.71
C LEU A 123 -0.45 -7.68 -14.34
N ARG A 124 -1.32 -6.67 -14.41
CA ARG A 124 -2.64 -6.71 -15.05
C ARG A 124 -2.55 -6.07 -16.44
N PHE A 125 -3.20 -6.67 -17.42
CA PHE A 125 -3.18 -6.19 -18.80
C PHE A 125 -4.27 -5.16 -19.06
N SER A 126 -5.53 -5.54 -18.91
CA SER A 126 -6.68 -4.64 -18.98
C SER A 126 -7.92 -5.32 -18.40
N ASP A 127 -8.95 -4.54 -18.09
CA ASP A 127 -10.30 -5.09 -17.88
C ASP A 127 -10.96 -5.42 -19.23
N PRO A 128 -11.94 -6.35 -19.25
CA PRO A 128 -12.86 -6.48 -20.37
C PRO A 128 -13.47 -5.12 -20.69
N ALA A 129 -13.60 -4.77 -21.97
CA ALA A 129 -14.16 -3.47 -22.37
C ALA A 129 -15.58 -3.30 -21.81
N GLY A 130 -15.73 -2.40 -20.82
CA GLY A 130 -17.00 -2.19 -20.11
C GLY A 130 -17.24 -3.13 -18.91
N TYR A 131 -16.24 -3.88 -18.44
CA TYR A 131 -16.36 -4.62 -17.18
C TYR A 131 -16.62 -3.65 -16.04
N GLN A 132 -17.60 -4.03 -15.25
CA GLN A 132 -18.17 -3.25 -14.18
C GLN A 132 -18.33 -4.21 -12.99
N LEU A 133 -17.69 -3.86 -11.87
CA LEU A 133 -17.90 -4.52 -10.58
C LEU A 133 -19.41 -4.71 -10.34
N PRO A 134 -19.90 -5.95 -10.13
CA PRO A 134 -21.33 -6.15 -9.88
C PRO A 134 -21.81 -5.30 -8.69
N GLU A 135 -22.90 -4.52 -8.86
CA GLU A 135 -23.43 -3.69 -7.77
C GLU A 135 -23.84 -4.53 -6.54
N ASP A 136 -24.28 -5.77 -6.78
CA ASP A 136 -24.49 -6.79 -5.77
C ASP A 136 -23.14 -7.24 -5.18
N PRO A 137 -22.88 -7.08 -3.86
CA PRO A 137 -21.65 -7.53 -3.23
C PRO A 137 -21.44 -9.05 -3.31
N GLU A 138 -22.52 -9.85 -3.35
CA GLU A 138 -22.45 -11.32 -3.41
C GLU A 138 -22.19 -11.88 -4.82
N ALA A 139 -22.37 -11.05 -5.85
CA ALA A 139 -22.20 -11.47 -7.23
C ALA A 139 -20.72 -11.77 -7.56
N PRO A 140 -20.46 -12.81 -8.39
CA PRO A 140 -19.12 -13.32 -8.63
C PRO A 140 -18.23 -12.32 -9.36
N LEU A 141 -16.99 -12.21 -8.88
CA LEU A 141 -15.96 -11.33 -9.41
C LEU A 141 -15.17 -12.03 -10.54
N VAL A 142 -14.89 -11.31 -11.64
CA VAL A 142 -14.27 -11.87 -12.85
C VAL A 142 -12.75 -11.66 -12.83
N ALA A 143 -11.99 -12.60 -12.25
CA ALA A 143 -10.54 -12.45 -12.09
C ALA A 143 -9.79 -12.12 -13.40
N PRO A 144 -8.72 -11.30 -13.34
CA PRO A 144 -8.21 -10.53 -14.47
C PRO A 144 -7.30 -11.35 -15.37
N HIS A 145 -7.06 -10.82 -16.57
CA HIS A 145 -5.88 -11.21 -17.35
C HIS A 145 -4.62 -10.65 -16.67
N ALA A 146 -4.01 -11.48 -15.84
CA ALA A 146 -2.81 -11.21 -15.05
C ALA A 146 -1.67 -12.22 -15.24
N VAL A 147 -0.43 -11.72 -15.33
CA VAL A 147 0.80 -12.51 -15.31
C VAL A 147 1.67 -12.14 -14.13
N SER A 148 2.61 -13.02 -13.77
CA SER A 148 3.46 -12.82 -12.58
C SER A 148 4.95 -12.87 -12.93
N LEU A 149 5.75 -12.06 -12.23
CA LEU A 149 7.20 -12.23 -12.12
C LEU A 149 7.48 -12.83 -10.75
N MET A 150 8.26 -13.91 -10.66
CA MET A 150 8.56 -14.59 -9.39
C MET A 150 10.02 -15.05 -9.31
N PRO A 151 10.66 -15.02 -8.13
CA PRO A 151 11.87 -15.78 -7.85
C PRO A 151 11.65 -17.28 -8.09
N LYS A 152 12.66 -17.99 -8.64
CA LYS A 152 12.61 -19.46 -8.70
C LYS A 152 12.41 -20.12 -7.33
N LYS A 153 12.89 -19.52 -6.24
CA LYS A 153 12.81 -20.08 -4.88
C LYS A 153 11.41 -19.96 -4.25
N SER A 154 10.56 -19.03 -4.70
CA SER A 154 9.18 -18.91 -4.19
C SER A 154 8.20 -19.83 -4.92
N SER A 155 8.48 -20.25 -6.16
CA SER A 155 7.62 -21.21 -6.87
C SER A 155 7.60 -22.62 -6.24
N THR A 156 8.49 -22.91 -5.29
CA THR A 156 8.47 -24.13 -4.47
C THR A 156 7.77 -23.97 -3.12
N SER A 157 7.41 -22.74 -2.72
CA SER A 157 6.68 -22.47 -1.47
C SER A 157 5.18 -22.23 -1.69
N SER A 158 4.81 -21.73 -2.88
CA SER A 158 3.44 -21.43 -3.24
C SER A 158 2.66 -22.71 -3.53
N GLY A 159 1.96 -23.22 -2.51
CA GLY A 159 1.11 -24.41 -2.60
C GLY A 159 -0.19 -24.23 -3.39
N SER A 160 -0.35 -23.13 -4.13
CA SER A 160 -1.41 -22.94 -5.11
C SER A 160 -1.01 -23.54 -6.45
N ASP A 161 -1.99 -24.17 -7.11
CA ASP A 161 -1.90 -24.80 -8.44
C ASP A 161 -1.75 -23.70 -9.52
N THR A 162 -0.60 -23.03 -9.49
CA THR A 162 -0.30 -21.87 -10.31
C THR A 162 0.01 -22.34 -11.72
N ASP A 163 -0.78 -21.83 -12.66
CA ASP A 163 -0.57 -22.04 -14.09
C ASP A 163 0.77 -21.41 -14.51
N MET A 164 1.85 -22.19 -14.37
CA MET A 164 3.24 -21.75 -14.54
C MET A 164 3.52 -21.15 -15.92
N THR A 165 2.64 -21.40 -16.90
CA THR A 165 2.69 -20.77 -18.21
C THR A 165 2.48 -19.24 -18.15
N ARG A 166 1.85 -18.72 -17.08
CA ARG A 166 1.63 -17.28 -16.78
C ARG A 166 2.66 -16.65 -15.84
N VAL A 167 3.73 -17.38 -15.50
CA VAL A 167 4.76 -16.93 -14.55
C VAL A 167 6.13 -16.84 -15.24
N ALA A 168 6.73 -15.65 -15.22
CA ALA A 168 8.16 -15.51 -15.49
C ALA A 168 8.93 -15.88 -14.21
N LEU A 169 9.57 -17.04 -14.19
CA LEU A 169 10.54 -17.35 -13.15
C LEU A 169 11.84 -16.63 -13.43
N THR A 170 12.45 -16.07 -12.39
CA THR A 170 13.68 -15.28 -12.49
C THR A 170 14.77 -15.85 -11.58
N ASP A 171 16.03 -15.50 -11.86
CA ASP A 171 17.18 -15.78 -11.00
C ASP A 171 17.37 -14.75 -9.87
N ILE A 172 16.50 -13.73 -9.79
CA ILE A 172 16.52 -12.69 -8.77
C ILE A 172 15.99 -13.28 -7.46
N PRO A 173 16.76 -13.23 -6.35
CA PRO A 173 16.30 -13.80 -5.08
C PRO A 173 15.15 -12.99 -4.43
N PRO A 174 14.26 -13.65 -3.67
CA PRO A 174 13.19 -12.98 -2.93
C PRO A 174 13.77 -12.00 -1.89
N GLY A 175 13.07 -10.90 -1.60
CA GLY A 175 13.51 -9.87 -0.66
C GLY A 175 14.56 -8.89 -1.22
N THR A 176 15.08 -9.13 -2.42
CA THR A 176 16.21 -8.38 -3.00
C THR A 176 15.85 -7.74 -4.35
N SER A 177 16.56 -6.67 -4.73
CA SER A 177 16.50 -6.08 -6.07
C SER A 177 15.06 -5.80 -6.53
N LEU A 178 14.58 -6.49 -7.58
CA LEU A 178 13.21 -6.39 -8.10
C LEU A 178 12.13 -6.85 -7.09
N PHE A 179 12.45 -7.77 -6.19
CA PHE A 179 11.54 -8.25 -5.13
C PHE A 179 11.93 -7.66 -3.77
N GLY A 180 12.50 -6.45 -3.76
CA GLY A 180 12.98 -5.78 -2.56
C GLY A 180 12.97 -4.25 -2.71
N PRO A 181 13.59 -3.55 -1.75
CA PRO A 181 13.46 -2.11 -1.62
C PRO A 181 14.04 -1.31 -2.79
N GLU A 182 15.00 -1.86 -3.55
CA GLU A 182 15.72 -1.09 -4.57
C GLU A 182 14.95 -0.88 -5.88
N TRP A 183 14.21 -1.89 -6.32
CA TRP A 183 13.62 -1.94 -7.67
C TRP A 183 12.19 -2.47 -7.73
N SER A 184 11.59 -2.95 -6.63
CA SER A 184 10.18 -3.34 -6.62
C SER A 184 9.29 -2.22 -7.17
N PRO A 185 8.41 -2.48 -8.16
CA PRO A 185 7.40 -1.51 -8.53
C PRO A 185 6.41 -1.29 -7.37
N LYS A 186 5.66 -0.20 -7.46
CA LYS A 186 4.52 0.10 -6.57
C LYS A 186 3.23 -0.38 -7.22
N VAL A 187 2.19 -0.64 -6.44
CA VAL A 187 0.83 -0.86 -7.01
C VAL A 187 0.44 0.37 -7.83
N GLY A 188 -0.13 0.18 -9.02
CA GLY A 188 -0.40 1.29 -9.94
C GLY A 188 0.80 1.78 -10.76
N SER A 189 1.93 1.07 -10.75
CA SER A 189 3.02 1.32 -11.71
C SER A 189 2.58 0.91 -13.11
N LYS A 190 2.80 1.76 -14.11
CA LYS A 190 2.42 1.51 -15.51
C LYS A 190 3.22 0.33 -16.06
N VAL A 191 2.57 -0.53 -16.84
CA VAL A 191 3.17 -1.71 -17.48
C VAL A 191 2.89 -1.61 -18.96
N LEU A 192 3.95 -1.50 -19.76
CA LEU A 192 3.87 -1.48 -21.22
C LEU A 192 4.51 -2.75 -21.78
N MET A 193 4.17 -3.09 -23.01
CA MET A 193 4.77 -4.19 -23.75
C MET A 193 5.20 -3.75 -25.14
N GLY A 194 6.27 -4.35 -25.65
CA GLY A 194 6.84 -4.02 -26.94
C GLY A 194 7.75 -5.08 -27.55
N ASP A 195 8.31 -4.72 -28.69
CA ASP A 195 9.38 -5.42 -29.44
C ASP A 195 10.79 -5.04 -28.96
N GLY A 196 10.89 -4.32 -27.85
CA GLY A 196 12.14 -3.76 -27.31
C GLY A 196 12.42 -2.32 -27.76
N VAL A 197 11.71 -1.82 -28.79
CA VAL A 197 11.84 -0.46 -29.33
C VAL A 197 10.55 0.35 -29.10
N THR A 198 9.39 -0.22 -29.45
CA THR A 198 8.08 0.43 -29.35
C THR A 198 7.26 -0.20 -28.24
N PHE A 199 6.94 0.57 -27.20
CA PHE A 199 6.15 0.13 -26.06
C PHE A 199 4.74 0.72 -26.07
N LYS A 200 3.73 -0.12 -25.78
CA LYS A 200 2.31 0.25 -25.72
C LYS A 200 1.63 -0.38 -24.50
N PRO A 201 0.48 0.12 -24.04
CA PRO A 201 -0.38 -0.60 -23.10
C PRO A 201 -0.71 -2.00 -23.62
N ILE A 202 -0.89 -2.95 -22.70
CA ILE A 202 -1.22 -4.34 -23.01
C ILE A 202 -2.73 -4.44 -23.24
N PRO A 203 -3.20 -4.75 -24.46
CA PRO A 203 -4.62 -4.76 -24.79
C PRO A 203 -5.37 -5.92 -24.11
N TYR A 204 -6.70 -5.88 -24.13
CA TYR A 204 -7.54 -6.82 -23.37
C TYR A 204 -7.74 -8.17 -24.07
N ASP A 205 -7.82 -8.15 -25.40
CA ASP A 205 -7.94 -9.29 -26.31
C ASP A 205 -6.67 -10.16 -26.37
N TYR A 206 -5.77 -9.95 -25.42
CA TYR A 206 -4.59 -10.73 -25.10
C TYR A 206 -4.97 -12.07 -24.44
N GLY A 207 -5.80 -12.84 -25.14
CA GLY A 207 -6.35 -14.12 -24.73
C GLY A 207 -5.36 -15.30 -24.84
N PRO A 208 -5.84 -16.54 -24.61
CA PRO A 208 -4.97 -17.69 -24.34
C PRO A 208 -4.26 -18.19 -25.59
N ASP A 209 -4.89 -17.97 -26.75
CA ASP A 209 -4.44 -18.44 -28.05
C ASP A 209 -3.42 -17.50 -28.70
N ASN A 210 -3.27 -16.27 -28.18
CA ASN A 210 -2.67 -15.18 -28.94
C ASN A 210 -1.12 -15.25 -28.97
N LYS A 211 -0.48 -16.01 -28.07
CA LYS A 211 1.00 -16.22 -27.97
C LYS A 211 1.89 -14.97 -27.88
N VAL A 212 1.36 -13.75 -28.00
CA VAL A 212 2.13 -12.50 -28.17
C VAL A 212 3.14 -12.24 -27.01
N LEU A 213 2.97 -12.87 -25.84
CA LEU A 213 3.91 -12.76 -24.73
C LEU A 213 5.22 -13.50 -25.00
N GLU A 214 5.20 -14.58 -25.80
CA GLU A 214 6.39 -15.31 -26.19
C GLU A 214 7.39 -14.33 -26.82
N ARG A 215 8.56 -14.15 -26.18
CA ARG A 215 9.63 -13.26 -26.65
C ARG A 215 9.29 -11.76 -26.64
N SER A 216 8.23 -11.36 -25.94
CA SER A 216 7.92 -9.93 -25.73
C SER A 216 8.91 -9.24 -24.79
N HIS A 217 8.93 -7.91 -24.85
CA HIS A 217 9.57 -7.07 -23.85
C HIS A 217 8.51 -6.39 -22.98
N ILE A 218 8.62 -6.50 -21.66
CA ILE A 218 7.75 -5.84 -20.70
C ILE A 218 8.53 -4.68 -20.07
N LEU A 219 7.91 -3.49 -19.99
CA LEU A 219 8.48 -2.29 -19.40
C LEU A 219 7.57 -1.78 -18.28
N ILE A 220 8.04 -1.87 -17.04
CA ILE A 220 7.33 -1.37 -15.86
C ILE A 220 7.90 0.01 -15.51
N ILE A 221 7.05 1.04 -15.51
CA ILE A 221 7.41 2.43 -15.19
C ILE A 221 6.81 2.78 -13.84
N THR A 222 7.66 3.06 -12.86
CA THR A 222 7.25 3.42 -11.49
C THR A 222 7.44 4.91 -11.27
N GLU A 223 6.44 5.54 -10.68
CA GLU A 223 6.47 6.96 -10.32
C GLU A 223 6.70 7.13 -8.81
N ARG A 224 7.45 8.17 -8.45
CA ARG A 224 7.55 8.70 -7.11
C ARG A 224 6.57 9.86 -6.98
N MET A 225 5.68 9.75 -5.99
CA MET A 225 4.70 10.76 -5.65
C MET A 225 5.39 12.03 -5.15
N ASN A 226 4.87 13.21 -5.50
CA ASN A 226 5.37 14.48 -4.98
C ASN A 226 4.22 15.35 -4.45
N PRO A 227 4.07 15.55 -3.13
CA PRO A 227 4.98 15.13 -2.06
C PRO A 227 4.91 13.63 -1.72
N GLU A 228 6.01 13.08 -1.20
CA GLU A 228 6.12 11.70 -0.72
C GLU A 228 5.43 11.48 0.63
N ILE A 229 5.17 10.22 0.98
CA ILE A 229 4.66 9.81 2.29
C ILE A 229 5.82 9.78 3.29
N GLU A 230 5.74 10.57 4.36
CA GLU A 230 6.69 10.48 5.47
C GLU A 230 6.25 9.40 6.47
N SER A 231 4.99 9.46 6.93
CA SER A 231 4.45 8.50 7.88
C SER A 231 2.96 8.18 7.69
N LEU A 232 2.58 6.99 8.12
CA LEU A 232 1.20 6.55 8.34
C LEU A 232 1.05 6.06 9.78
N GLU A 233 0.14 6.65 10.53
CA GLU A 233 -0.06 6.38 11.96
C GLU A 233 -1.49 5.92 12.25
N PHE A 234 -1.63 4.87 13.05
CA PHE A 234 -2.89 4.20 13.35
C PHE A 234 -3.08 4.16 14.86
N GLU A 235 -4.16 4.74 15.38
CA GLU A 235 -4.64 4.50 16.74
C GLU A 235 -5.29 3.09 16.76
N ASN A 236 -4.64 2.11 17.41
CA ASN A 236 -5.00 0.68 17.34
C ASN A 236 -6.20 0.31 18.25
N HIS A 237 -7.33 0.96 18.02
CA HIS A 237 -8.62 0.62 18.62
C HIS A 237 -9.76 0.93 17.65
N ALA A 238 -10.93 0.33 17.85
CA ALA A 238 -12.10 0.67 17.05
C ALA A 238 -12.43 2.17 17.17
N GLY A 239 -12.71 2.83 16.04
CA GLY A 239 -12.91 4.27 15.95
C GLY A 239 -11.63 5.12 15.96
N GLY A 240 -10.45 4.51 16.14
CA GLY A 240 -9.16 5.21 16.15
C GLY A 240 -8.85 5.87 14.81
N LYS A 241 -8.09 6.96 14.82
CA LYS A 241 -7.68 7.68 13.61
C LYS A 241 -6.60 6.94 12.84
N VAL A 242 -6.64 7.08 11.52
CA VAL A 242 -5.51 6.81 10.63
C VAL A 242 -5.04 8.15 10.09
N THR A 243 -3.81 8.53 10.41
CA THR A 243 -3.21 9.82 10.07
C THR A 243 -2.12 9.62 9.02
N LEU A 244 -2.18 10.38 7.93
CA LEU A 244 -1.15 10.46 6.90
C LEU A 244 -0.36 11.76 7.07
N LYS A 245 0.98 11.65 7.01
CA LYS A 245 1.89 12.78 6.84
C LYS A 245 2.60 12.68 5.49
N ARG A 246 2.61 13.77 4.73
CA ARG A 246 3.39 13.91 3.50
C ARG A 246 4.48 14.96 3.66
N ALA A 247 5.52 14.86 2.83
CA ALA A 247 6.66 15.75 2.87
C ALA A 247 6.23 17.23 2.69
N GLY A 248 6.53 18.06 3.69
CA GLY A 248 6.15 19.48 3.68
C GLY A 248 4.66 19.78 3.88
N GLU A 249 3.82 18.79 4.21
CA GLU A 249 2.41 18.98 4.55
C GLU A 249 2.14 18.74 6.05
N ASP A 250 1.14 19.45 6.60
CA ASP A 250 0.58 19.12 7.92
C ASP A 250 -0.09 17.73 7.89
N PRO A 251 0.11 16.89 8.93
CA PRO A 251 -0.56 15.61 9.07
C PRO A 251 -2.08 15.75 9.05
N PHE A 252 -2.77 14.79 8.43
CA PHE A 252 -4.23 14.79 8.35
C PHE A 252 -4.82 13.40 8.51
N GLN A 253 -6.05 13.34 9.00
CA GLN A 253 -6.77 12.07 9.09
C GLN A 253 -7.16 11.61 7.67
N ALA A 254 -6.69 10.43 7.29
CA ALA A 254 -7.01 9.78 6.02
C ALA A 254 -8.15 8.77 6.16
N ALA A 255 -8.28 8.11 7.32
CA ALA A 255 -9.25 7.04 7.55
C ALA A 255 -9.59 6.88 9.04
N LYS A 256 -10.42 5.87 9.36
CA LYS A 256 -10.61 5.38 10.73
C LYS A 256 -10.31 3.87 10.80
N VAL A 257 -9.88 3.40 11.96
CA VAL A 257 -9.76 1.99 12.30
C VAL A 257 -11.14 1.44 12.63
N VAL A 258 -11.59 0.46 11.86
CA VAL A 258 -12.85 -0.28 12.05
C VAL A 258 -12.62 -1.47 13.00
N GLN A 259 -11.50 -2.17 12.84
CA GLN A 259 -11.08 -3.28 13.69
C GLN A 259 -9.59 -3.15 14.01
N PRO A 260 -9.18 -3.17 15.30
CA PRO A 260 -7.78 -3.20 15.67
C PRO A 260 -7.16 -4.57 15.41
N VAL A 261 -5.84 -4.60 15.21
CA VAL A 261 -5.06 -5.84 15.21
C VAL A 261 -4.65 -6.18 16.64
N SER A 262 -4.79 -7.44 17.05
CA SER A 262 -4.33 -7.91 18.38
C SER A 262 -3.23 -8.95 18.31
N GLY A 263 -2.95 -9.51 17.13
CA GLY A 263 -1.98 -10.59 16.97
C GLY A 263 -1.37 -10.70 15.59
N ILE A 264 -0.66 -11.81 15.38
CA ILE A 264 0.09 -12.10 14.16
C ILE A 264 -0.26 -13.49 13.62
N GLY A 265 -0.05 -13.69 12.31
CA GLY A 265 -0.31 -14.93 11.61
C GLY A 265 0.75 -15.31 10.59
N ARG A 266 0.57 -16.48 9.98
CA ARG A 266 1.42 -16.99 8.91
C ARG A 266 1.02 -16.37 7.58
N PHE A 267 1.96 -15.66 6.95
CA PHE A 267 1.79 -15.06 5.64
C PHE A 267 2.91 -15.49 4.71
N GLU A 268 2.59 -16.14 3.60
CA GLU A 268 3.59 -16.56 2.61
C GLU A 268 4.37 -15.37 2.06
N GLY A 269 5.68 -15.52 1.93
CA GLY A 269 6.63 -14.49 1.54
C GLY A 269 7.17 -13.68 2.71
N SER A 270 6.58 -13.75 3.91
CA SER A 270 7.14 -13.08 5.09
C SER A 270 8.52 -13.61 5.47
N GLU A 271 8.77 -14.89 5.21
CA GLU A 271 10.05 -15.58 5.40
C GLU A 271 11.19 -15.08 4.49
N PHE A 272 10.93 -14.10 3.61
CA PHE A 272 11.92 -13.45 2.74
C PHE A 272 12.01 -11.92 2.92
N ILE A 273 11.40 -11.34 3.96
CA ILE A 273 11.51 -9.89 4.18
C ILE A 273 12.96 -9.49 4.51
N PRO A 274 13.46 -8.34 4.01
CA PRO A 274 14.84 -7.92 4.25
C PRO A 274 15.09 -7.48 5.69
N LYS A 275 14.05 -7.04 6.42
CA LYS A 275 14.09 -6.74 7.86
C LYS A 275 12.69 -6.94 8.46
N MET A 276 12.62 -7.36 9.72
CA MET A 276 11.41 -7.29 10.54
C MET A 276 10.77 -5.88 10.48
N GLY A 277 9.45 -5.81 10.33
CA GLY A 277 8.68 -4.56 10.24
C GLY A 277 8.68 -3.90 8.86
N THR A 278 9.24 -4.55 7.84
CA THR A 278 9.15 -4.08 6.45
C THR A 278 7.86 -4.56 5.78
N VAL A 279 7.53 -3.93 4.67
CA VAL A 279 6.39 -4.28 3.81
C VAL A 279 6.66 -5.63 3.13
N ARG A 280 5.88 -6.65 3.49
CA ARG A 280 5.91 -7.97 2.82
C ARG A 280 5.23 -7.90 1.46
N ALA A 281 4.04 -7.31 1.42
CA ALA A 281 3.22 -7.22 0.20
C ALA A 281 2.28 -6.00 0.23
N ASN A 282 1.91 -5.51 -0.95
CA ASN A 282 0.91 -4.48 -1.16
C ASN A 282 0.06 -4.82 -2.40
N HIS A 283 -1.26 -4.74 -2.27
CA HIS A 283 -2.24 -4.80 -3.36
C HIS A 283 -3.52 -4.03 -2.95
N PRO A 284 -4.47 -3.75 -3.86
CA PRO A 284 -5.64 -2.90 -3.62
C PRO A 284 -6.56 -3.25 -2.43
N GLY A 285 -6.39 -4.44 -1.84
CA GLY A 285 -7.14 -4.91 -0.67
C GLY A 285 -6.26 -5.22 0.55
N VAL A 286 -4.93 -5.22 0.42
CA VAL A 286 -4.03 -5.64 1.51
C VAL A 286 -2.74 -4.83 1.49
N PHE A 287 -2.37 -4.34 2.68
CA PHE A 287 -1.03 -3.91 3.00
C PHE A 287 -0.48 -4.84 4.09
N CYS A 288 0.50 -5.68 3.76
CA CYS A 288 1.01 -6.75 4.63
C CYS A 288 2.37 -6.38 5.21
N ILE A 289 2.48 -6.45 6.54
CA ILE A 289 3.72 -6.20 7.29
C ILE A 289 4.30 -7.54 7.72
N GLY A 290 5.58 -7.75 7.44
CA GLY A 290 6.30 -8.93 7.93
C GLY A 290 6.82 -8.71 9.35
N THR A 291 6.58 -9.66 10.25
CA THR A 291 7.04 -9.60 11.65
C THR A 291 8.11 -10.64 11.96
N THR A 292 8.53 -11.47 11.01
CA THR A 292 9.59 -12.46 11.27
C THR A 292 10.97 -11.81 11.42
N ASP A 293 11.80 -12.42 12.27
CA ASP A 293 13.21 -12.14 12.51
C ASP A 293 14.14 -13.12 11.74
N VAL A 294 13.64 -13.81 10.72
CA VAL A 294 14.47 -14.66 9.83
C VAL A 294 14.22 -14.35 8.36
N ASN A 295 15.31 -14.28 7.60
CA ASN A 295 15.28 -14.26 6.14
C ASN A 295 15.88 -15.57 5.56
N LEU A 296 15.04 -16.37 4.91
CA LEU A 296 15.41 -17.67 4.33
C LEU A 296 16.44 -17.63 3.20
N ASP A 297 16.72 -16.46 2.63
CA ASP A 297 17.65 -16.32 1.52
C ASP A 297 19.04 -15.87 1.97
N THR A 298 19.12 -14.95 2.92
CA THR A 298 20.40 -14.43 3.42
C THR A 298 20.96 -15.19 4.61
N GLU A 299 20.12 -15.85 5.43
CA GLU A 299 20.56 -16.40 6.73
C GLU A 299 20.62 -17.93 6.75
N ILE A 300 20.01 -18.62 5.78
CA ILE A 300 19.87 -20.08 5.82
C ILE A 300 20.42 -20.74 4.56
N THR A 301 21.56 -21.42 4.74
CA THR A 301 22.38 -22.04 3.69
C THR A 301 22.04 -23.52 3.43
N HIS A 302 21.09 -24.09 4.17
CA HIS A 302 20.71 -25.50 4.08
C HIS A 302 19.21 -25.66 3.78
N PRO A 303 18.78 -26.73 3.07
CA PRO A 303 17.37 -26.97 2.81
C PRO A 303 16.58 -27.13 4.11
N ILE A 304 15.51 -26.34 4.25
CA ILE A 304 14.56 -26.47 5.36
C ILE A 304 13.36 -27.30 4.88
N PRO A 305 12.92 -28.31 5.66
CA PRO A 305 11.65 -29.01 5.42
C PRO A 305 10.46 -28.03 5.31
N ALA A 306 9.56 -28.26 4.35
CA ALA A 306 8.49 -27.32 4.01
C ALA A 306 7.54 -27.03 5.20
N GLU A 307 7.39 -27.98 6.11
CA GLU A 307 6.66 -27.85 7.37
C GLU A 307 7.28 -26.80 8.30
N LEU A 308 8.62 -26.72 8.38
CA LEU A 308 9.33 -25.74 9.21
C LEU A 308 9.34 -24.35 8.59
N ILE A 309 9.31 -24.23 7.24
CA ILE A 309 9.15 -22.92 6.56
C ILE A 309 7.89 -22.19 7.04
N ASN A 310 6.79 -22.92 7.28
CA ASN A 310 5.56 -22.34 7.81
C ASN A 310 5.71 -21.78 9.24
N GLU A 311 6.65 -22.27 10.03
CA GLU A 311 6.94 -21.75 11.37
C GLU A 311 7.80 -20.48 11.35
N LEU A 312 8.50 -20.23 10.24
CA LEU A 312 9.31 -19.03 10.02
C LEU A 312 8.49 -17.84 9.50
N ARG A 313 7.25 -18.08 9.06
CA ARG A 313 6.31 -17.06 8.59
C ARG A 313 5.74 -16.25 9.74
N GLY A 314 5.65 -14.94 9.59
CA GLY A 314 5.08 -14.02 10.58
C GLY A 314 4.69 -12.69 9.97
N GLY A 315 3.47 -12.23 10.25
CA GLY A 315 3.02 -10.91 9.85
C GLY A 315 1.64 -10.54 10.38
N PHE A 316 1.19 -9.36 10.02
CA PHE A 316 -0.21 -8.93 10.08
C PHE A 316 -0.56 -8.18 8.79
N GLN A 317 -1.84 -7.94 8.55
CA GLN A 317 -2.33 -7.23 7.37
C GLN A 317 -3.24 -6.06 7.76
N ILE A 318 -3.13 -4.99 6.98
CA ILE A 318 -4.03 -3.85 6.99
C ILE A 318 -4.95 -3.98 5.78
N LEU A 319 -6.26 -4.04 6.01
CA LEU A 319 -7.28 -4.26 4.98
C LEU A 319 -8.26 -3.08 4.95
N PRO A 320 -8.76 -2.68 3.77
CA PRO A 320 -9.89 -1.78 3.67
C PRO A 320 -11.19 -2.56 3.99
N SER A 321 -12.19 -1.83 4.48
CA SER A 321 -13.36 -2.44 5.13
C SER A 321 -14.33 -3.16 4.20
N HIS A 322 -14.29 -2.94 2.88
CA HIS A 322 -15.07 -3.76 1.95
C HIS A 322 -14.33 -5.05 1.63
N HIS A 323 -13.02 -5.00 1.36
CA HIS A 323 -12.25 -6.23 1.12
C HIS A 323 -12.36 -7.22 2.28
N TYR A 324 -12.28 -6.73 3.53
CA TYR A 324 -12.45 -7.58 4.72
C TYR A 324 -13.80 -8.31 4.80
N ARG A 325 -14.84 -7.81 4.11
CA ARG A 325 -16.19 -8.39 4.04
C ARG A 325 -16.44 -9.20 2.78
N ASP A 326 -15.54 -9.17 1.80
CA ASP A 326 -15.69 -9.97 0.59
C ASP A 326 -15.71 -11.47 0.95
N ARG A 327 -16.53 -12.24 0.22
CA ARG A 327 -16.53 -13.71 0.26
C ARG A 327 -15.14 -14.33 0.02
N SER A 328 -14.26 -13.58 -0.66
CA SER A 328 -12.85 -13.89 -0.91
C SER A 328 -12.04 -14.07 0.39
N MET A 329 -12.42 -13.35 1.45
CA MET A 329 -11.80 -13.36 2.77
C MET A 329 -12.41 -14.38 3.74
N ASN A 330 -13.34 -15.23 3.30
CA ASN A 330 -14.01 -16.22 4.17
C ASN A 330 -13.03 -17.16 4.90
N SER A 331 -11.87 -17.48 4.32
CA SER A 331 -10.81 -18.28 4.98
C SER A 331 -9.99 -17.49 6.01
N GLY A 332 -10.04 -16.15 5.98
CA GLY A 332 -9.47 -15.29 7.03
C GLY A 332 -10.32 -15.24 8.30
N GLY A 333 -11.59 -15.66 8.23
CA GLY A 333 -12.54 -15.63 9.35
C GLY A 333 -12.12 -16.43 10.58
N ASP A 334 -11.23 -17.42 10.44
CA ASP A 334 -10.70 -18.21 11.55
C ASP A 334 -9.68 -17.43 12.40
N HIS A 335 -9.04 -16.39 11.85
CA HIS A 335 -7.94 -15.65 12.48
C HIS A 335 -8.10 -14.12 12.39
N PRO A 336 -9.26 -13.53 12.78
CA PRO A 336 -9.55 -12.10 12.59
C PRO A 336 -8.57 -11.16 13.32
N TYR A 337 -7.90 -11.67 14.36
CA TYR A 337 -6.93 -10.95 15.17
C TYR A 337 -5.66 -10.49 14.43
N VAL A 338 -5.38 -11.03 13.22
CA VAL A 338 -4.22 -10.66 12.38
C VAL A 338 -4.51 -9.50 11.42
N TYR A 339 -5.73 -8.94 11.47
CA TYR A 339 -6.20 -7.89 10.58
C TYR A 339 -6.48 -6.60 11.32
N LEU A 340 -5.76 -5.54 10.93
CA LEU A 340 -6.20 -4.15 11.18
C LEU A 340 -7.10 -3.75 10.02
N VAL A 341 -8.36 -3.45 10.29
CA VAL A 341 -9.32 -3.06 9.24
C VAL A 341 -9.52 -1.55 9.29
N VAL A 342 -9.39 -0.88 8.15
CA VAL A 342 -9.62 0.56 7.98
C VAL A 342 -10.84 0.85 7.14
N GLY A 343 -11.54 1.95 7.42
CA GLY A 343 -12.70 2.42 6.68
C GLY A 343 -12.72 3.94 6.53
N PRO A 344 -13.65 4.50 5.74
CA PRO A 344 -13.78 5.93 5.54
C PRO A 344 -14.13 6.65 6.87
N ILE A 345 -13.69 7.90 7.02
CA ILE A 345 -13.90 8.68 8.25
C ILE A 345 -15.39 8.82 8.56
N GLN A 346 -16.18 9.21 7.55
CA GLN A 346 -17.64 9.21 7.59
C GLN A 346 -18.12 7.97 6.84
N ASP A 347 -19.08 7.24 7.41
CA ASP A 347 -19.79 6.18 6.68
C ASP A 347 -20.80 6.85 5.74
N PRO A 348 -20.63 6.78 4.40
CA PRO A 348 -21.61 7.36 3.49
C PRO A 348 -22.93 6.57 3.62
N PRO A 349 -24.09 7.25 3.69
CA PRO A 349 -25.37 6.59 3.96
C PRO A 349 -25.78 5.57 2.87
N HIS A 350 -25.18 5.67 1.68
CA HIS A 350 -25.42 4.79 0.52
C HIS A 350 -24.12 4.48 -0.23
N LEU A 351 -23.20 3.72 0.39
CA LEU A 351 -22.05 3.16 -0.33
C LEU A 351 -22.53 2.16 -1.39
N LYS A 352 -22.44 2.50 -2.67
CA LYS A 352 -22.37 1.47 -3.71
C LYS A 352 -21.00 0.78 -3.66
N ARG A 353 -20.88 -0.42 -4.22
CA ARG A 353 -19.59 -1.12 -4.44
C ARG A 353 -18.55 -0.30 -5.23
N TYR A 354 -18.96 0.83 -5.82
CA TYR A 354 -18.14 1.77 -6.57
C TYR A 354 -17.64 2.98 -5.77
N ASP A 355 -18.29 3.33 -4.67
CA ASP A 355 -18.00 4.52 -3.85
C ASP A 355 -16.90 4.23 -2.82
N MET A 356 -15.95 3.36 -3.18
CA MET A 356 -14.93 2.83 -2.28
C MET A 356 -13.94 3.91 -1.88
N GLY A 357 -14.22 4.56 -0.74
CA GLY A 357 -13.41 5.67 -0.24
C GLY A 357 -12.00 5.29 0.21
N ILE A 358 -11.68 3.99 0.34
CA ILE A 358 -10.34 3.54 0.74
C ILE A 358 -9.83 2.27 0.04
N ASP A 359 -10.68 1.34 -0.38
CA ASP A 359 -10.27 0.16 -1.15
C ASP A 359 -9.67 0.60 -2.50
N GLY A 360 -8.46 0.13 -2.82
CA GLY A 360 -7.72 0.60 -4.01
C GLY A 360 -7.35 2.09 -4.00
N ALA A 361 -7.40 2.78 -2.85
CA ALA A 361 -7.06 4.20 -2.74
C ALA A 361 -5.62 4.46 -2.30
N TYR A 362 -5.11 5.63 -2.69
CA TYR A 362 -3.85 6.16 -2.21
C TYR A 362 -3.98 6.58 -0.73
N PRO A 363 -2.96 6.37 0.14
CA PRO A 363 -1.65 5.79 -0.14
C PRO A 363 -1.50 4.30 0.17
N LEU A 364 -2.47 3.69 0.85
CA LEU A 364 -2.29 2.35 1.44
C LEU A 364 -2.43 1.22 0.42
N PHE A 365 -3.27 1.42 -0.60
CA PHE A 365 -3.74 0.36 -1.50
C PHE A 365 -3.52 0.70 -2.99
N PHE A 366 -2.99 1.90 -3.27
CA PHE A 366 -2.61 2.34 -4.60
C PHE A 366 -1.44 3.32 -4.52
N GLN A 367 -0.37 3.04 -5.29
CA GLN A 367 0.89 3.80 -5.29
C GLN A 367 1.45 3.99 -3.87
N GLY A 368 2.38 4.93 -3.67
CA GLY A 368 2.95 5.24 -2.35
C GLY A 368 3.92 4.19 -1.78
N VAL A 369 3.48 2.95 -1.64
CA VAL A 369 4.17 1.87 -0.92
C VAL A 369 4.97 0.97 -1.86
N ARG A 370 6.17 0.57 -1.44
CA ARG A 370 7.04 -0.42 -2.10
C ARG A 370 7.18 -1.70 -1.23
N ALA A 371 7.44 -2.86 -1.84
CA ALA A 371 7.78 -4.07 -1.09
C ALA A 371 9.23 -4.02 -0.57
N GLY A 372 9.48 -4.60 0.61
CA GLY A 372 10.80 -4.64 1.26
C GLY A 372 11.26 -3.33 1.91
N THR A 373 10.49 -2.24 1.79
CA THR A 373 10.77 -0.95 2.44
C THR A 373 10.04 -0.84 3.78
N GLY A 374 10.11 0.33 4.42
CA GLY A 374 9.32 0.66 5.60
C GLY A 374 10.01 0.32 6.92
N VAL A 375 9.71 1.12 7.93
CA VAL A 375 9.99 0.84 9.34
C VAL A 375 8.66 0.81 10.08
N THR A 376 8.37 -0.29 10.78
CA THR A 376 7.21 -0.42 11.66
C THR A 376 7.60 -0.13 13.10
N SER A 377 6.94 0.86 13.70
CA SER A 377 7.11 1.26 15.09
C SER A 377 5.79 1.17 15.87
N PHE A 378 5.88 0.91 17.18
CA PHE A 378 4.73 0.75 18.07
C PHE A 378 4.80 1.65 19.31
N LYS A 379 3.63 2.07 19.80
CA LYS A 379 3.41 2.48 21.20
C LYS A 379 2.67 1.38 21.95
N PHE A 380 2.89 1.30 23.26
CA PHE A 380 2.27 0.31 24.14
C PHE A 380 1.41 0.96 25.21
N LYS A 381 0.49 0.19 25.81
CA LYS A 381 -0.40 0.69 26.86
C LYS A 381 0.38 1.18 28.08
N GLY A 382 0.20 2.45 28.44
CA GLY A 382 0.92 3.10 29.53
C GLY A 382 2.34 3.57 29.17
N ASP A 383 2.68 3.60 27.87
CA ASP A 383 4.00 3.99 27.38
C ASP A 383 3.89 4.87 26.13
N GLU A 384 4.30 6.14 26.25
CA GLU A 384 4.22 7.12 25.18
C GLU A 384 5.40 7.06 24.19
N ARG A 385 6.40 6.20 24.44
CA ARG A 385 7.56 6.04 23.55
C ARG A 385 7.22 5.16 22.35
N TRP A 386 7.71 5.58 21.18
CA TRP A 386 7.78 4.74 19.98
C TRP A 386 8.98 3.80 20.04
N TYR A 387 8.76 2.56 19.62
CA TYR A 387 9.78 1.51 19.50
C TYR A 387 9.72 0.89 18.11
N ASP A 388 10.86 0.77 17.41
CA ASP A 388 10.99 -0.14 16.26
C ASP A 388 10.58 -1.55 16.71
N ILE A 389 9.91 -2.31 15.84
CA ILE A 389 9.44 -3.67 16.16
C ILE A 389 10.56 -4.58 16.71
N SER A 390 11.79 -4.44 16.22
CA SER A 390 12.96 -5.22 16.63
C SER A 390 13.38 -4.84 18.06
N ASP A 391 13.40 -3.54 18.36
CA ASP A 391 13.70 -3.02 19.71
C ASP A 391 12.60 -3.40 20.71
N ALA A 392 11.33 -3.32 20.30
CA ALA A 392 10.18 -3.73 21.12
C ALA A 392 10.24 -5.23 21.47
N LEU A 393 10.68 -6.07 20.53
CA LEU A 393 10.89 -7.50 20.76
C LEU A 393 12.08 -7.75 21.69
N ALA A 394 13.21 -7.10 21.45
CA ALA A 394 14.40 -7.23 22.30
C ALA A 394 14.15 -6.75 23.75
N LEU A 395 13.30 -5.74 23.94
CA LEU A 395 12.84 -5.25 25.24
C LEU A 395 11.70 -6.07 25.87
N GLY A 396 11.24 -7.13 25.20
CA GLY A 396 10.20 -8.02 25.71
C GLY A 396 8.81 -7.39 25.83
N LYS A 397 8.50 -6.38 25.00
CA LYS A 397 7.20 -5.67 25.02
C LYS A 397 6.05 -6.55 24.55
N PHE A 398 6.29 -7.47 23.61
CA PHE A 398 5.27 -8.37 23.08
C PHE A 398 5.08 -9.60 23.97
N LYS A 399 3.83 -10.01 24.18
CA LYS A 399 3.47 -11.12 25.08
C LYS A 399 2.45 -12.06 24.42
N SER A 400 2.45 -13.33 24.80
CA SER A 400 1.34 -14.26 24.52
C SER A 400 0.15 -14.02 25.45
N SER A 401 -0.97 -14.69 25.16
CA SER A 401 -2.21 -14.64 25.94
C SER A 401 -2.06 -15.03 27.42
N ASP A 402 -1.04 -15.85 27.75
CA ASP A 402 -0.67 -16.24 29.10
C ASP A 402 0.38 -15.32 29.75
N GLY A 403 0.67 -14.17 29.13
CA GLY A 403 1.57 -13.14 29.65
C GLY A 403 3.07 -13.43 29.47
N LYS A 404 3.47 -14.54 28.85
CA LYS A 404 4.89 -14.82 28.58
C LYS A 404 5.43 -13.87 27.52
N VAL A 405 6.65 -13.37 27.74
CA VAL A 405 7.38 -12.57 26.74
C VAL A 405 7.67 -13.41 25.50
N LEU A 406 7.29 -12.88 24.33
CA LEU A 406 7.61 -13.48 23.04
C LEU A 406 9.08 -13.19 22.69
N LYS A 407 9.78 -14.21 22.18
CA LYS A 407 11.16 -14.07 21.67
C LYS A 407 11.24 -13.92 20.16
N HIS A 408 10.17 -14.30 19.46
CA HIS A 408 10.02 -14.26 18.01
C HIS A 408 8.57 -13.87 17.69
N LEU A 409 8.34 -13.18 16.56
CA LEU A 409 7.01 -12.81 16.09
C LEU A 409 6.66 -13.59 14.83
N ARG A 410 6.50 -14.91 14.99
CA ARG A 410 6.22 -15.89 13.93
C ARG A 410 5.07 -16.81 14.32
N GLY A 411 4.49 -17.49 13.33
CA GLY A 411 3.34 -18.37 13.53
C GLY A 411 2.04 -17.61 13.78
N TYR A 412 1.10 -18.27 14.46
CA TYR A 412 -0.16 -17.67 14.90
C TYR A 412 -0.10 -17.35 16.39
N VAL A 413 -0.16 -16.07 16.75
CA VAL A 413 -0.15 -15.63 18.14
C VAL A 413 -1.21 -14.54 18.32
N LYS A 414 -2.34 -14.94 18.92
CA LYS A 414 -3.60 -14.16 18.97
C LYS A 414 -3.47 -12.77 19.61
N ASP A 415 -2.69 -12.68 20.67
CA ASP A 415 -2.62 -11.51 21.55
C ASP A 415 -1.23 -10.83 21.53
N ALA A 416 -0.37 -11.18 20.55
CA ALA A 416 0.99 -10.64 20.43
C ALA A 416 1.06 -9.11 20.39
N LEU A 417 0.03 -8.47 19.83
CA LEU A 417 -0.11 -7.02 19.69
C LEU A 417 -1.21 -6.45 20.61
N ALA A 418 -1.74 -7.22 21.57
CA ALA A 418 -2.87 -6.80 22.40
C ALA A 418 -2.55 -5.60 23.34
N GLU A 419 -1.28 -5.35 23.65
CA GLU A 419 -0.83 -4.17 24.40
C GLU A 419 -0.47 -2.98 23.50
N VAL A 420 -0.49 -3.13 22.16
CA VAL A 420 -0.14 -2.06 21.20
C VAL A 420 -1.30 -1.06 21.08
N THR A 421 -1.03 0.20 21.41
CA THR A 421 -2.00 1.30 21.32
C THR A 421 -1.90 2.08 20.02
N HIS A 422 -0.72 2.15 19.42
CA HIS A 422 -0.51 2.82 18.15
C HIS A 422 0.50 2.07 17.28
N ILE A 423 0.28 2.12 15.97
CA ILE A 423 1.19 1.58 14.95
C ILE A 423 1.60 2.73 14.03
N ARG A 424 2.90 2.82 13.72
CA ARG A 424 3.45 3.80 12.78
C ARG A 424 4.27 3.10 11.72
N PHE A 425 4.10 3.54 10.48
CA PHE A 425 4.94 3.17 9.35
C PHE A 425 5.64 4.41 8.80
N GLU A 426 6.95 4.34 8.64
CA GLU A 426 7.80 5.40 8.08
C GLU A 426 8.64 4.84 6.92
N ASN A 427 9.16 5.69 6.02
CA ASN A 427 10.04 5.29 4.90
C ASN A 427 9.45 4.25 3.93
N LEU A 428 8.18 4.41 3.55
CA LEU A 428 7.45 3.46 2.69
C LEU A 428 7.78 3.58 1.19
N THR A 429 8.33 4.72 0.74
CA THR A 429 8.43 5.07 -0.68
C THR A 429 9.78 4.76 -1.35
N HIS A 430 10.86 4.70 -0.56
CA HIS A 430 12.24 4.73 -1.04
C HIS A 430 12.77 3.35 -1.43
#